data_AF-A0A381ZAP0-F1
#
_entry.id   AF-A0A381ZAP0-F1
#
_cell.length_a   1.000
_cell.length_b   1.000
_cell.length_c   1.000
_cell.angle_alpha   90.00
_cell.angle_beta   90.00
_cell.angle_gamma   90.00
#
_symmetry.space_group_name_H-M   'P 1'
#
loop_
_entity.id
_entity.type
_entity.pdbx_description
1 polymer ?
#
loop_
_entity_poly.entity_id
_entity_poly.type
_entity_poly.pdbx_seq_one_letter_code
_entity_poly.pdbx_strand_id
1 'polypeptide(L)'
;MIDPAGSVMRGITLKKFIRLVAVLATLTMVAAACGSDDDSGDTSAATTMAPAATEAPAATEAPVAALSELNVAYFLEWPTANQVAQVEKTYDERLGMTVNWLPFGSGGDMALAMEAGDIDIAYSQGLTPFANFVTSGSELEIVGVAVSYADADNCVAHPDYGVTAANAAETLAGQKIYAPVGNVTHYKLLKMLGHLGVSLDSFEHVPSDGGAAAVAAFESGDVAMACAFGGGVLSMLDAGGNLVMTGSEQEAIGIRVFD
;
A
#
# COMPACT_ATOMS: atom_id res chain seq x y z
N MET A 1 -37.00 1.36 46.44
CA MET A 1 -36.58 1.69 47.82
C MET A 1 -35.15 2.18 47.73
N ILE A 2 -34.89 3.46 48.05
CA ILE A 2 -33.57 4.10 48.23
C ILE A 2 -32.50 3.85 47.13
N ASP A 3 -32.30 4.86 46.29
CA ASP A 3 -31.04 5.16 45.58
C ASP A 3 -30.11 5.95 46.55
N PRO A 4 -28.76 5.90 46.45
CA PRO A 4 -28.10 6.96 45.68
C PRO A 4 -26.77 6.60 44.97
N ALA A 5 -26.70 6.97 43.69
CA ALA A 5 -25.60 7.67 43.00
C ALA A 5 -24.18 7.67 43.64
N GLY A 6 -23.22 7.04 42.95
CA GLY A 6 -21.77 7.17 43.22
C GLY A 6 -21.03 8.00 42.15
N SER A 7 -20.73 9.27 42.45
CA SER A 7 -19.97 10.15 41.53
C SER A 7 -18.46 9.96 41.68
N VAL A 8 -17.75 9.74 40.57
CA VAL A 8 -16.27 9.70 40.52
C VAL A 8 -15.76 10.67 39.45
N MET A 9 -15.36 11.86 39.91
CA MET A 9 -14.79 12.92 39.07
C MET A 9 -13.37 13.27 39.53
N ARG A 10 -12.34 12.78 38.81
CA ARG A 10 -10.94 13.29 38.80
C ARG A 10 -10.09 12.45 37.85
N GLY A 11 -9.12 13.05 37.15
CA GLY A 11 -8.17 12.29 36.32
C GLY A 11 -7.45 13.02 35.18
N ILE A 12 -7.82 14.26 34.82
CA ILE A 12 -7.16 15.01 33.74
C ILE A 12 -5.68 15.23 34.11
N THR A 13 -4.80 14.54 33.38
CA THR A 13 -3.39 14.40 33.77
C THR A 13 -2.54 15.56 33.24
N LEU A 14 -1.61 16.03 34.08
CA LEU A 14 -0.86 17.28 33.92
C LEU A 14 -0.05 17.41 32.61
N LYS A 15 0.22 16.30 31.91
CA LYS A 15 0.99 16.26 30.66
C LYS A 15 0.36 17.03 29.48
N LYS A 16 -0.96 17.27 29.46
CA LYS A 16 -1.63 17.95 28.33
C LYS A 16 -1.47 19.48 28.30
N PHE A 17 -1.02 20.12 29.38
CA PHE A 17 -0.91 21.59 29.44
C PHE A 17 0.35 22.17 28.75
N ILE A 18 1.37 21.35 28.49
CA ILE A 18 2.69 21.80 28.03
C ILE A 18 2.74 22.04 26.50
N ARG A 19 1.81 21.45 25.72
CA ARG A 19 1.80 21.56 24.24
C ARG A 19 1.05 22.78 23.67
N LEU A 20 0.61 23.74 24.49
CA LEU A 20 -0.29 24.83 24.05
C LEU A 20 0.32 26.25 24.11
N VAL A 21 1.65 26.39 24.16
CA VAL A 21 2.32 27.70 24.39
C VAL A 21 3.22 28.15 23.22
N ALA A 22 3.44 27.29 22.21
CA ALA A 22 4.44 27.52 21.16
C ALA A 22 3.90 28.17 19.86
N VAL A 23 3.01 29.17 19.96
CA VAL A 23 2.49 29.91 18.78
C VAL A 23 2.34 31.41 19.08
N LEU A 24 3.41 32.20 18.96
CA LEU A 24 3.33 33.66 18.72
C LEU A 24 4.68 34.24 18.24
N ALA A 25 4.60 35.27 17.38
CA ALA A 25 5.71 35.95 16.69
C ALA A 25 6.51 35.05 15.71
N THR A 26 7.02 35.56 14.59
CA THR A 26 7.28 36.97 14.20
C THR A 26 6.45 37.47 13.01
N LEU A 27 6.16 38.79 13.03
CA LEU A 27 5.59 39.54 11.91
C LEU A 27 6.45 40.81 11.69
N THR A 28 6.35 41.40 10.51
CA THR A 28 6.95 42.69 10.08
C THR A 28 8.46 42.71 9.78
N MET A 29 8.80 42.91 8.50
CA MET A 29 9.39 44.18 8.06
C MET A 29 9.19 44.38 6.55
N VAL A 30 8.58 45.50 6.17
CA VAL A 30 8.50 46.04 4.79
C VAL A 30 8.38 47.56 4.89
N ALA A 31 9.20 48.33 4.16
CA ALA A 31 8.89 49.62 3.50
C ALA A 31 10.15 50.46 3.14
N ALA A 32 9.96 51.39 2.19
CA ALA A 32 10.82 52.51 1.77
C ALA A 32 12.13 52.16 1.01
N ALA A 33 12.55 52.88 -0.05
CA ALA A 33 11.93 53.87 -0.97
C ALA A 33 12.88 54.05 -2.19
N CYS A 34 12.62 54.74 -3.33
CA CYS A 34 11.49 55.57 -3.84
C CYS A 34 10.94 54.90 -5.14
N GLY A 35 10.36 55.51 -6.21
CA GLY A 35 10.02 56.90 -6.61
C GLY A 35 11.14 57.68 -7.36
N SER A 36 10.90 58.45 -8.42
CA SER A 36 9.71 58.63 -9.29
C SER A 36 10.10 59.22 -10.66
N ASP A 37 9.19 59.13 -11.63
CA ASP A 37 9.00 59.95 -12.85
C ASP A 37 9.98 59.84 -14.06
N ASP A 38 9.43 60.20 -15.23
CA ASP A 38 9.94 59.97 -16.60
C ASP A 38 10.80 61.11 -17.19
N ASP A 39 11.64 60.80 -18.18
CA ASP A 39 11.45 61.19 -19.61
C ASP A 39 12.78 61.12 -20.44
N SER A 40 12.65 61.21 -21.77
CA SER A 40 13.69 61.56 -22.75
C SER A 40 14.80 60.51 -22.97
N GLY A 41 14.66 59.72 -24.04
CA GLY A 41 15.69 58.78 -24.52
C GLY A 41 16.43 59.27 -25.78
N ASP A 42 17.49 58.55 -26.12
CA ASP A 42 18.05 58.50 -27.49
C ASP A 42 18.62 57.10 -27.78
N THR A 43 18.89 56.83 -29.04
CA THR A 43 19.26 55.53 -29.61
C THR A 43 20.77 55.24 -29.56
N SER A 44 21.14 54.08 -29.03
CA SER A 44 22.35 53.37 -29.45
C SER A 44 22.28 51.89 -29.07
N ALA A 45 22.82 51.02 -29.93
CA ALA A 45 22.91 49.60 -29.65
C ALA A 45 24.20 49.27 -28.89
N ALA A 46 24.09 48.55 -27.78
CA ALA A 46 25.22 48.02 -27.03
C ALA A 46 24.98 46.55 -26.64
N THR A 47 25.99 45.70 -26.81
CA THR A 47 25.89 44.25 -26.70
C THR A 47 25.63 43.79 -25.27
N THR A 48 24.47 43.19 -25.01
CA THR A 48 24.20 42.47 -23.75
C THR A 48 24.87 41.09 -23.77
N MET A 49 25.81 40.88 -22.86
CA MET A 49 26.37 39.56 -22.59
C MET A 49 25.34 38.66 -21.90
N ALA A 50 25.35 37.37 -22.20
CA ALA A 50 24.54 36.40 -21.45
C ALA A 50 25.01 36.31 -19.99
N PRO A 51 24.10 36.16 -19.01
CA PRO A 51 24.48 35.95 -17.62
C PRO A 51 25.20 34.60 -17.46
N ALA A 52 26.24 34.57 -16.63
CA ALA A 52 26.89 33.32 -16.26
C ALA A 52 25.92 32.42 -15.47
N ALA A 53 25.96 31.12 -15.74
CA ALA A 53 25.15 30.17 -14.99
C ALA A 53 25.67 30.06 -13.55
N THR A 54 24.82 30.34 -12.56
CA THR A 54 25.10 30.06 -11.16
C THR A 54 24.99 28.56 -10.94
N GLU A 55 26.10 27.90 -10.59
CA GLU A 55 26.07 26.48 -10.20
C GLU A 55 25.21 26.30 -8.95
N ALA A 56 24.39 25.24 -8.95
CA ALA A 56 23.61 24.87 -7.78
C ALA A 56 24.54 24.39 -6.65
N PRO A 57 24.24 24.70 -5.37
CA PRO A 57 25.05 24.21 -4.26
C PRO A 57 24.99 22.68 -4.21
N ALA A 58 26.16 22.05 -4.17
CA ALA A 58 26.26 20.59 -4.10
C ALA A 58 25.56 20.06 -2.84
N ALA A 59 24.63 19.12 -3.03
CA ALA A 59 24.02 18.40 -1.91
C ALA A 59 25.13 17.64 -1.16
N THR A 60 25.27 17.90 0.13
CA THR A 60 26.19 17.15 0.98
C THR A 60 25.49 15.87 1.40
N GLU A 61 25.75 14.78 0.66
CA GLU A 61 25.29 13.45 1.04
C GLU A 61 25.82 13.10 2.43
N ALA A 62 24.90 12.84 3.38
CA ALA A 62 25.27 12.28 4.66
C ALA A 62 25.79 10.85 4.43
N PRO A 63 26.85 10.40 5.14
CA PRO A 63 27.34 9.04 4.98
C PRO A 63 26.29 8.06 5.49
N VAL A 64 25.57 7.42 4.57
CA VAL A 64 24.83 6.19 4.83
C VAL A 64 25.82 5.21 5.47
N ALA A 65 25.46 4.64 6.62
CA ALA A 65 26.24 3.55 7.20
C ALA A 65 26.18 2.38 6.22
N ALA A 66 27.27 2.16 5.47
CA ALA A 66 27.30 1.18 4.39
C ALA A 66 26.99 -0.21 4.95
N LEU A 67 25.82 -0.75 4.57
CA LEU A 67 25.42 -2.11 4.88
C LEU A 67 26.50 -3.07 4.35
N SER A 68 26.83 -4.10 5.13
CA SER A 68 27.79 -5.13 4.71
C SER A 68 27.17 -6.14 3.74
N GLU A 69 25.87 -6.37 3.88
CA GLU A 69 25.01 -7.22 3.06
C GLU A 69 23.62 -6.57 3.04
N LEU A 70 22.81 -6.84 2.01
CA LEU A 70 21.46 -6.29 1.84
C LEU A 70 20.42 -7.41 1.92
N ASN A 71 19.52 -7.35 2.91
CA ASN A 71 18.46 -8.34 3.11
C ASN A 71 17.18 -7.89 2.39
N VAL A 72 16.73 -8.68 1.41
CA VAL A 72 15.57 -8.36 0.56
C VAL A 72 14.49 -9.42 0.72
N ALA A 73 13.33 -9.04 1.26
CA ALA A 73 12.16 -9.90 1.30
C ALA A 73 11.46 -9.93 -0.07
N TYR A 74 10.94 -11.09 -0.49
CA TYR A 74 10.16 -11.23 -1.72
C TYR A 74 9.16 -12.40 -1.66
N PHE A 75 8.19 -12.41 -2.58
CA PHE A 75 7.29 -13.54 -2.78
C PHE A 75 7.89 -14.59 -3.71
N LEU A 76 8.08 -15.83 -3.22
CA LEU A 76 8.64 -16.93 -4.02
C LEU A 76 7.74 -17.34 -5.20
N GLU A 77 6.42 -17.27 -5.01
CA GLU A 77 5.42 -17.68 -6.02
C GLU A 77 5.17 -16.61 -7.11
N TRP A 78 5.85 -15.47 -7.06
CA TRP A 78 5.68 -14.35 -8.00
C TRP A 78 6.87 -14.31 -8.98
N PRO A 79 6.76 -14.87 -10.20
CA PRO A 79 7.87 -14.94 -11.16
C PRO A 79 8.11 -13.58 -11.84
N THR A 80 8.63 -12.61 -11.08
CA THR A 80 8.90 -11.24 -11.50
C THR A 80 10.31 -11.09 -12.07
N ALA A 81 10.50 -10.14 -13.00
CA ALA A 81 11.72 -10.07 -13.83
C ALA A 81 13.02 -9.82 -13.05
N ASN A 82 12.95 -9.25 -11.84
CA ASN A 82 14.07 -9.14 -10.91
C ASN A 82 14.66 -10.49 -10.50
N GLN A 83 13.86 -11.57 -10.48
CA GLN A 83 14.34 -12.90 -10.07
C GLN A 83 15.45 -13.45 -10.99
N VAL A 84 15.51 -13.00 -12.26
CA VAL A 84 16.64 -13.33 -13.15
C VAL A 84 17.94 -12.71 -12.63
N ALA A 85 17.94 -11.41 -12.34
CA ALA A 85 19.09 -10.69 -11.80
C ALA A 85 19.47 -11.12 -10.37
N GLN A 86 18.54 -11.70 -9.60
CA GLN A 86 18.80 -12.41 -8.34
C GLN A 86 19.56 -13.72 -8.57
N VAL A 87 19.08 -14.58 -9.48
CA VAL A 87 19.73 -15.87 -9.78
C VAL A 87 21.10 -15.68 -10.46
N GLU A 88 21.21 -14.69 -11.33
CA GLU A 88 22.46 -14.30 -12.01
C GLU A 88 23.40 -13.46 -11.13
N LYS A 89 23.02 -13.14 -9.88
CA LYS A 89 23.80 -12.30 -8.93
C LYS A 89 24.18 -10.92 -9.47
N THR A 90 23.43 -10.41 -10.45
CA THR A 90 23.65 -9.08 -11.03
C THR A 90 23.45 -7.97 -10.00
N TYR A 91 22.61 -8.17 -8.98
CA TYR A 91 22.52 -7.21 -7.87
C TYR A 91 23.80 -7.15 -7.05
N ASP A 92 24.36 -8.30 -6.66
CA ASP A 92 25.61 -8.40 -5.91
C ASP A 92 26.76 -7.71 -6.65
N GLU A 93 26.92 -8.00 -7.95
CA GLU A 93 27.96 -7.39 -8.81
C GLU A 93 27.82 -5.87 -8.98
N ARG A 94 26.58 -5.35 -8.96
CA ARG A 94 26.29 -3.94 -9.26
C ARG A 94 26.18 -3.07 -8.02
N LEU A 95 25.96 -3.66 -6.84
CA LEU A 95 25.99 -2.99 -5.54
C LEU A 95 27.34 -3.18 -4.81
N GLY A 96 28.12 -4.21 -5.16
CA GLY A 96 29.42 -4.50 -4.54
C GLY A 96 29.33 -5.16 -3.15
N MET A 97 28.18 -5.76 -2.83
CA MET A 97 27.87 -6.41 -1.55
C MET A 97 26.97 -7.64 -1.79
N THR A 98 26.91 -8.58 -0.84
CA THR A 98 25.98 -9.73 -0.91
C THR A 98 24.53 -9.23 -0.85
N VAL A 99 23.64 -9.78 -1.69
CA VAL A 99 22.19 -9.54 -1.57
C VAL A 99 21.47 -10.83 -1.16
N ASN A 100 20.94 -10.84 0.05
CA ASN A 100 20.27 -11.98 0.67
C ASN A 100 18.77 -11.93 0.36
N TRP A 101 18.33 -12.71 -0.63
CA TRP A 101 16.92 -12.78 -1.03
C TRP A 101 16.15 -13.82 -0.20
N LEU A 102 15.22 -13.35 0.63
CA LEU A 102 14.50 -14.14 1.63
C LEU A 102 13.01 -14.27 1.24
N PRO A 103 12.47 -15.50 1.12
CA PRO A 103 11.08 -15.71 0.69
C PRO A 103 10.08 -15.57 1.85
N PHE A 104 8.98 -14.84 1.62
CA PHE A 104 7.90 -14.63 2.60
C PHE A 104 6.52 -15.08 2.07
N GLY A 105 5.61 -15.38 2.99
CA GLY A 105 4.22 -15.79 2.69
C GLY A 105 3.21 -14.64 2.61
N SER A 106 3.43 -13.52 3.31
CA SER A 106 2.59 -12.32 3.21
C SER A 106 3.40 -11.03 3.34
N GLY A 107 2.87 -9.93 2.79
CA GLY A 107 3.43 -8.58 2.96
C GLY A 107 3.30 -8.02 4.39
N GLY A 108 2.53 -8.69 5.26
CA GLY A 108 2.49 -8.41 6.69
C GLY A 108 3.68 -9.03 7.42
N ASP A 109 4.07 -10.25 7.05
CA ASP A 109 5.29 -10.89 7.58
C ASP A 109 6.55 -10.14 7.15
N MET A 110 6.57 -9.64 5.89
CA MET A 110 7.63 -8.74 5.41
C MET A 110 7.71 -7.46 6.25
N ALA A 111 6.57 -6.85 6.57
CA ALA A 111 6.52 -5.63 7.38
C ALA A 111 7.09 -5.87 8.80
N LEU A 112 6.68 -6.96 9.46
CA LEU A 112 7.18 -7.35 10.78
C LEU A 112 8.68 -7.61 10.77
N ALA A 113 9.21 -8.21 9.70
CA ALA A 113 10.64 -8.46 9.55
C ALA A 113 11.45 -7.17 9.28
N MET A 114 10.85 -6.18 8.59
CA MET A 114 11.44 -4.83 8.49
C MET A 114 11.42 -4.10 9.84
N GLU A 115 10.32 -4.16 10.60
CA GLU A 115 10.24 -3.58 11.96
C GLU A 115 11.20 -4.24 12.96
N ALA A 116 11.52 -5.52 12.77
CA ALA A 116 12.53 -6.24 13.54
C ALA A 116 13.98 -5.86 13.18
N GLY A 117 14.19 -5.27 11.99
CA GLY A 117 15.52 -5.02 11.41
C GLY A 117 16.16 -6.26 10.76
N ASP A 118 15.37 -7.29 10.45
CA ASP A 118 15.83 -8.50 9.73
C ASP A 118 15.87 -8.27 8.20
N ILE A 119 15.10 -7.30 7.68
CA ILE A 119 14.94 -6.99 6.25
C ILE A 119 15.16 -5.49 6.01
N ASP A 120 15.99 -5.15 5.02
CA ASP A 120 16.23 -3.76 4.58
C ASP A 120 15.22 -3.29 3.52
N ILE A 121 14.78 -4.21 2.65
CA ILE A 121 13.84 -3.91 1.54
C ILE A 121 12.81 -5.04 1.41
N ALA A 122 11.51 -4.71 1.50
CA ALA A 122 10.44 -5.61 1.06
C ALA A 122 10.10 -5.37 -0.41
N TYR A 123 10.59 -6.24 -1.30
CA TYR A 123 10.24 -6.20 -2.72
C TYR A 123 8.82 -6.74 -2.93
N SER A 124 7.96 -5.95 -3.58
CA SER A 124 6.57 -6.29 -3.87
C SER A 124 5.72 -6.51 -2.60
N GLN A 125 5.92 -5.72 -1.54
CA GLN A 125 5.22 -5.89 -0.25
C GLN A 125 3.68 -5.77 -0.38
N GLY A 126 3.22 -4.96 -1.33
CA GLY A 126 1.82 -4.59 -1.48
C GLY A 126 1.42 -3.37 -0.66
N LEU A 127 0.78 -2.41 -1.31
CA LEU A 127 0.34 -1.14 -0.73
C LEU A 127 -0.66 -1.32 0.44
N THR A 128 -1.44 -2.40 0.46
CA THR A 128 -2.45 -2.62 1.53
C THR A 128 -1.78 -3.06 2.84
N PRO A 129 -0.90 -4.08 2.88
CA PRO A 129 -0.02 -4.32 4.03
C PRO A 129 0.74 -3.08 4.49
N PHE A 130 1.44 -2.38 3.60
CA PHE A 130 2.17 -1.15 3.92
C PHE A 130 1.30 -0.11 4.63
N ALA A 131 0.13 0.21 4.05
CA ALA A 131 -0.77 1.21 4.60
C ALA A 131 -1.29 0.85 5.99
N ASN A 132 -1.54 -0.44 6.27
CA ASN A 132 -1.95 -0.90 7.59
C ASN A 132 -0.85 -0.71 8.65
N PHE A 133 0.40 -1.03 8.32
CA PHE A 133 1.54 -0.87 9.23
C PHE A 133 1.86 0.60 9.51
N VAL A 134 1.97 1.44 8.48
CA VAL A 134 2.22 2.89 8.67
C VAL A 134 1.07 3.58 9.40
N THR A 135 -0.19 3.18 9.16
CA THR A 135 -1.35 3.67 9.94
C THR A 135 -1.29 3.21 11.41
N SER A 136 -0.63 2.08 11.69
CA SER A 136 -0.42 1.56 13.05
C SER A 136 0.78 2.21 13.77
N GLY A 137 1.54 3.07 13.08
CA GLY A 137 2.68 3.81 13.64
C GLY A 137 4.06 3.31 13.20
N SER A 138 4.13 2.42 12.21
CA SER A 138 5.38 1.94 11.61
C SER A 138 6.08 3.02 10.79
N GLU A 139 7.42 3.04 10.80
CA GLU A 139 8.25 4.03 10.10
C GLU A 139 8.70 3.57 8.69
N LEU A 140 7.95 2.64 8.06
CA LEU A 140 8.22 2.17 6.69
C LEU A 140 8.00 3.28 5.64
N GLU A 141 8.86 3.32 4.61
CA GLU A 141 8.76 4.24 3.48
C GLU A 141 8.62 3.49 2.14
N ILE A 142 7.75 3.97 1.23
CA ILE A 142 7.71 3.49 -0.16
C ILE A 142 8.72 4.29 -0.99
N VAL A 143 9.74 3.58 -1.50
CA VAL A 143 10.75 4.14 -2.42
C VAL A 143 10.36 4.06 -3.90
N GLY A 144 9.34 3.27 -4.23
CA GLY A 144 8.81 3.11 -5.60
C GLY A 144 7.73 2.03 -5.67
N VAL A 145 7.10 1.90 -6.85
CA VAL A 145 6.19 0.79 -7.16
C VAL A 145 6.97 -0.22 -8.01
N ALA A 146 7.08 -1.44 -7.53
CA ALA A 146 7.72 -2.57 -8.21
C ALA A 146 6.80 -3.22 -9.25
N VAL A 147 5.51 -3.40 -8.91
CA VAL A 147 4.54 -4.08 -9.78
C VAL A 147 3.14 -3.45 -9.67
N SER A 148 2.37 -3.54 -10.76
CA SER A 148 0.94 -3.24 -10.82
C SER A 148 0.28 -4.34 -11.64
N TYR A 149 -0.75 -5.01 -11.10
CA TYR A 149 -1.42 -6.12 -11.76
C TYR A 149 -2.94 -6.12 -11.49
N ALA A 150 -3.73 -6.47 -12.51
CA ALA A 150 -5.18 -6.46 -12.43
C ALA A 150 -5.74 -7.86 -12.11
N ASP A 151 -5.25 -8.89 -12.82
CA ASP A 151 -5.83 -10.24 -12.82
C ASP A 151 -5.05 -11.28 -11.98
N ALA A 152 -3.83 -10.97 -11.53
CA ALA A 152 -2.98 -11.92 -10.80
C ALA A 152 -3.44 -12.20 -9.35
N ASP A 153 -4.41 -11.44 -8.85
CA ASP A 153 -5.05 -11.66 -7.55
C ASP A 153 -6.56 -11.38 -7.67
N ASN A 154 -7.41 -12.26 -7.16
CA ASN A 154 -8.87 -12.05 -7.24
C ASN A 154 -9.64 -12.95 -6.28
N CYS A 155 -10.96 -12.73 -6.23
CA CYS A 155 -11.92 -13.58 -5.53
C CYS A 155 -12.76 -14.37 -6.53
N VAL A 156 -12.66 -15.69 -6.47
CA VAL A 156 -13.37 -16.62 -7.34
C VAL A 156 -14.64 -17.09 -6.64
N ALA A 157 -15.77 -17.03 -7.33
CA ALA A 157 -17.05 -17.54 -6.85
C ALA A 157 -17.18 -19.04 -7.12
N HIS A 158 -17.72 -19.77 -6.15
CA HIS A 158 -17.94 -21.21 -6.25
C HIS A 158 -19.20 -21.51 -7.07
N PRO A 159 -19.16 -22.45 -8.06
CA PRO A 159 -20.20 -22.59 -9.08
C PRO A 159 -21.60 -22.89 -8.50
N ASP A 160 -21.67 -23.67 -7.43
CA ASP A 160 -22.95 -24.06 -6.79
C ASP A 160 -23.78 -22.87 -6.25
N TYR A 161 -23.15 -21.71 -6.06
CA TYR A 161 -23.82 -20.50 -5.57
C TYR A 161 -24.32 -19.60 -6.70
N GLY A 162 -23.80 -19.72 -7.93
CA GLY A 162 -24.24 -18.94 -9.08
C GLY A 162 -24.04 -17.41 -8.97
N VAL A 163 -22.95 -16.98 -8.32
CA VAL A 163 -22.65 -15.55 -8.09
C VAL A 163 -22.16 -14.86 -9.37
N THR A 164 -22.80 -13.74 -9.72
CA THR A 164 -22.46 -12.89 -10.87
C THR A 164 -22.56 -11.41 -10.48
N ALA A 165 -21.97 -10.51 -11.27
CA ALA A 165 -22.12 -9.07 -11.07
C ALA A 165 -23.59 -8.59 -11.01
N ALA A 166 -24.52 -9.31 -11.65
CA ALA A 166 -25.93 -8.94 -11.73
C ALA A 166 -26.78 -9.36 -10.50
N ASN A 167 -26.33 -10.33 -9.70
CA ASN A 167 -27.08 -10.88 -8.55
C ASN A 167 -26.29 -10.91 -7.23
N ALA A 168 -25.00 -10.53 -7.21
CA ALA A 168 -24.13 -10.64 -6.04
C ALA A 168 -24.73 -10.11 -4.72
N ALA A 169 -25.49 -9.01 -4.75
CA ALA A 169 -26.11 -8.41 -3.56
C ALA A 169 -27.23 -9.27 -2.94
N GLU A 170 -27.90 -10.11 -3.73
CA GLU A 170 -28.87 -11.09 -3.26
C GLU A 170 -28.17 -12.42 -2.93
N THR A 171 -27.36 -12.92 -3.84
CA THR A 171 -26.76 -14.26 -3.76
C THR A 171 -25.75 -14.41 -2.61
N LEU A 172 -25.00 -13.37 -2.27
CA LEU A 172 -24.01 -13.39 -1.18
C LEU A 172 -24.62 -13.11 0.21
N ALA A 173 -25.90 -12.75 0.29
CA ALA A 173 -26.55 -12.51 1.58
C ALA A 173 -26.64 -13.79 2.41
N GLY A 174 -26.12 -13.75 3.63
CA GLY A 174 -25.99 -14.88 4.54
C GLY A 174 -24.86 -15.87 4.20
N GLN A 175 -24.09 -15.65 3.13
CA GLN A 175 -23.06 -16.58 2.68
C GLN A 175 -21.71 -16.34 3.34
N LYS A 176 -20.81 -17.32 3.21
CA LYS A 176 -19.41 -17.22 3.62
C LYS A 176 -18.51 -16.77 2.47
N ILE A 177 -17.57 -15.88 2.78
CA ILE A 177 -16.50 -15.46 1.85
C ILE A 177 -15.15 -15.62 2.55
N TYR A 178 -14.25 -16.40 1.94
CA TYR A 178 -12.93 -16.73 2.48
C TYR A 178 -11.86 -15.76 1.95
N ALA A 179 -11.36 -14.82 2.76
CA ALA A 179 -10.47 -13.76 2.28
C ALA A 179 -9.40 -13.31 3.30
N PRO A 180 -8.16 -13.01 2.87
CA PRO A 180 -7.07 -12.67 3.80
C PRO A 180 -7.22 -11.21 4.28
N VAL A 181 -7.64 -11.06 5.53
CA VAL A 181 -7.91 -9.77 6.18
C VAL A 181 -6.70 -8.85 6.07
N GLY A 182 -6.91 -7.59 5.64
CA GLY A 182 -5.85 -6.59 5.53
C GLY A 182 -4.91 -6.74 4.34
N ASN A 183 -5.06 -7.76 3.49
CA ASN A 183 -4.30 -7.91 2.25
C ASN A 183 -5.07 -7.30 1.05
N VAL A 184 -4.41 -7.15 -0.11
CA VAL A 184 -4.97 -6.44 -1.27
C VAL A 184 -6.18 -7.14 -1.89
N THR A 185 -6.25 -8.47 -1.90
CA THR A 185 -7.45 -9.20 -2.33
C THR A 185 -8.66 -8.91 -1.45
N HIS A 186 -8.48 -8.68 -0.15
CA HIS A 186 -9.56 -8.22 0.74
C HIS A 186 -9.95 -6.77 0.45
N TYR A 187 -9.00 -5.88 0.12
CA TYR A 187 -9.32 -4.54 -0.39
C TYR A 187 -10.15 -4.61 -1.69
N LYS A 188 -9.72 -5.42 -2.67
CA LYS A 188 -10.44 -5.61 -3.95
C LYS A 188 -11.84 -6.19 -3.72
N LEU A 189 -11.98 -7.20 -2.85
CA LEU A 189 -13.27 -7.76 -2.44
C LEU A 189 -14.22 -6.66 -1.94
N LEU A 190 -13.82 -5.90 -0.92
CA LEU A 190 -14.69 -4.86 -0.34
C LEU A 190 -15.04 -3.76 -1.35
N LYS A 191 -14.13 -3.41 -2.26
CA LYS A 191 -14.40 -2.42 -3.33
C LYS A 191 -15.31 -2.96 -4.42
N MET A 192 -15.10 -4.18 -4.89
CA MET A 192 -15.95 -4.88 -5.86
C MET A 192 -17.36 -5.06 -5.30
N LEU A 193 -17.49 -5.62 -4.10
CA LEU A 193 -18.77 -5.82 -3.43
C LEU A 193 -19.51 -4.49 -3.20
N GLY A 194 -18.81 -3.45 -2.75
CA GLY A 194 -19.40 -2.11 -2.59
C GLY A 194 -19.83 -1.46 -3.91
N HIS A 195 -19.13 -1.72 -5.02
CA HIS A 195 -19.55 -1.28 -6.37
C HIS A 195 -20.80 -2.02 -6.85
N LEU A 196 -20.88 -3.33 -6.60
CA LEU A 196 -22.01 -4.20 -6.95
C LEU A 196 -23.21 -4.05 -6.00
N GLY A 197 -23.17 -3.11 -5.05
CA GLY A 197 -24.27 -2.84 -4.12
C GLY A 197 -24.47 -3.90 -3.03
N VAL A 198 -23.50 -4.79 -2.82
CA VAL A 198 -23.52 -5.79 -1.74
C VAL A 198 -23.22 -5.09 -0.41
N SER A 199 -24.04 -5.32 0.61
CA SER A 199 -23.79 -4.73 1.92
C SER A 199 -22.66 -5.46 2.63
N LEU A 200 -21.69 -4.74 3.18
CA LEU A 200 -20.49 -5.33 3.78
C LEU A 200 -20.75 -5.99 5.16
N ASP A 201 -21.99 -5.93 5.65
CA ASP A 201 -22.51 -6.61 6.83
C ASP A 201 -23.45 -7.78 6.49
N SER A 202 -23.74 -8.04 5.19
CA SER A 202 -24.69 -9.09 4.80
C SER A 202 -24.07 -10.49 4.64
N PHE A 203 -22.75 -10.65 4.80
CA PHE A 203 -22.05 -11.93 4.60
C PHE A 203 -21.07 -12.23 5.76
N GLU A 204 -20.78 -13.52 5.97
CA GLU A 204 -19.78 -13.99 6.93
C GLU A 204 -18.39 -13.95 6.28
N HIS A 205 -17.55 -13.01 6.69
CA HIS A 205 -16.14 -12.99 6.28
C HIS A 205 -15.35 -14.00 7.12
N VAL A 206 -14.87 -15.06 6.47
CA VAL A 206 -13.94 -16.04 7.04
C VAL A 206 -12.50 -15.60 6.70
N PRO A 207 -11.61 -15.39 7.69
CA PRO A 207 -10.21 -15.07 7.43
C PRO A 207 -9.49 -16.18 6.67
N SER A 208 -8.65 -15.80 5.70
CA SER A 208 -7.79 -16.72 4.93
C SER A 208 -6.34 -16.69 5.39
N ASP A 209 -5.75 -17.88 5.55
CA ASP A 209 -4.32 -18.08 5.84
C ASP A 209 -3.43 -18.03 4.56
N GLY A 210 -4.02 -17.82 3.37
CA GLY A 210 -3.27 -17.65 2.11
C GLY A 210 -3.80 -18.48 0.95
N GLY A 211 -3.00 -18.56 -0.13
CA GLY A 211 -3.42 -19.15 -1.41
C GLY A 211 -3.87 -20.61 -1.33
N ALA A 212 -3.05 -21.50 -0.77
CA ALA A 212 -3.38 -22.92 -0.64
C ALA A 212 -4.60 -23.17 0.28
N ALA A 213 -4.75 -22.37 1.34
CA ALA A 213 -5.91 -22.44 2.23
C ALA A 213 -7.20 -21.98 1.51
N ALA A 214 -7.10 -20.94 0.66
CA ALA A 214 -8.22 -20.46 -0.14
C ALA A 214 -8.68 -21.49 -1.20
N VAL A 215 -7.75 -22.20 -1.85
CA VAL A 215 -8.10 -23.31 -2.75
C VAL A 215 -8.80 -24.43 -1.98
N ALA A 216 -8.28 -24.85 -0.82
CA ALA A 216 -8.92 -25.90 -0.02
C ALA A 216 -10.31 -25.51 0.52
N ALA A 217 -10.51 -24.23 0.88
CA ALA A 217 -11.81 -23.70 1.29
C ALA A 217 -12.81 -23.61 0.11
N PHE A 218 -12.33 -23.33 -1.09
CA PHE A 218 -13.12 -23.37 -2.32
C PHE A 218 -13.53 -24.80 -2.67
N GLU A 219 -12.59 -25.74 -2.68
CA GLU A 219 -12.81 -27.15 -3.01
C GLU A 219 -13.73 -27.89 -2.01
N SER A 220 -13.91 -27.38 -0.78
CA SER A 220 -14.89 -27.95 0.16
C SER A 220 -16.34 -27.56 -0.15
N GLY A 221 -16.55 -26.50 -0.94
CA GLY A 221 -17.87 -25.94 -1.24
C GLY A 221 -18.53 -25.21 -0.06
N ASP A 222 -17.86 -25.01 1.07
CA ASP A 222 -18.44 -24.36 2.27
C ASP A 222 -18.53 -22.81 2.14
N VAL A 223 -17.95 -22.23 1.08
CA VAL A 223 -17.87 -20.77 0.88
C VAL A 223 -18.32 -20.37 -0.52
N ALA A 224 -19.10 -19.28 -0.61
CA ALA A 224 -19.62 -18.78 -1.88
C ALA A 224 -18.55 -18.10 -2.73
N MET A 225 -17.50 -17.56 -2.10
CA MET A 225 -16.31 -17.03 -2.77
C MET A 225 -15.06 -17.29 -1.93
N ALA A 226 -13.93 -17.49 -2.59
CA ALA A 226 -12.61 -17.55 -1.97
C ALA A 226 -11.61 -16.64 -2.72
N CYS A 227 -10.77 -15.93 -1.96
CA CYS A 227 -9.84 -14.93 -2.49
C CYS A 227 -8.39 -15.41 -2.37
N ALA A 228 -7.65 -15.37 -3.48
CA ALA A 228 -6.31 -15.93 -3.59
C ALA A 228 -5.40 -15.12 -4.53
N PHE A 229 -4.17 -15.60 -4.65
CA PHE A 229 -3.08 -15.02 -5.42
C PHE A 229 -2.57 -16.04 -6.44
N GLY A 230 -2.20 -15.59 -7.64
CA GLY A 230 -1.49 -16.34 -8.67
C GLY A 230 -2.12 -17.70 -8.97
N GLY A 231 -1.33 -18.76 -8.74
CA GLY A 231 -1.76 -20.15 -8.96
C GLY A 231 -3.06 -20.51 -8.25
N GLY A 232 -3.32 -19.97 -7.06
CA GLY A 232 -4.57 -20.25 -6.32
C GLY A 232 -5.82 -19.73 -7.04
N VAL A 233 -5.74 -18.57 -7.70
CA VAL A 233 -6.85 -18.04 -8.52
C VAL A 233 -7.08 -18.97 -9.72
N LEU A 234 -6.00 -19.40 -10.38
CA LEU A 234 -6.08 -20.29 -11.54
C LEU A 234 -6.68 -21.66 -11.15
N SER A 235 -6.26 -22.27 -10.05
CA SER A 235 -6.81 -23.55 -9.58
C SER A 235 -8.31 -23.49 -9.29
N MET A 236 -8.81 -22.41 -8.69
CA MET A 236 -10.25 -22.26 -8.43
C MET A 236 -11.07 -22.01 -9.72
N LEU A 237 -10.47 -21.39 -10.74
CA LEU A 237 -11.09 -21.23 -12.06
C LEU A 237 -11.10 -22.56 -12.84
N ASP A 238 -9.99 -23.32 -12.81
CA ASP A 238 -9.91 -24.66 -13.41
C ASP A 238 -10.86 -25.65 -12.72
N ALA A 239 -11.14 -25.47 -11.42
CA ALA A 239 -12.16 -26.19 -10.67
C ALA A 239 -13.61 -25.78 -11.01
N GLY A 240 -13.81 -24.87 -11.98
CA GLY A 240 -15.12 -24.46 -12.48
C GLY A 240 -15.72 -23.22 -11.83
N GLY A 241 -14.95 -22.50 -10.99
CA GLY A 241 -15.35 -21.20 -10.45
C GLY A 241 -15.36 -20.08 -11.49
N ASN A 242 -15.96 -18.95 -11.14
CA ASN A 242 -15.99 -17.76 -11.98
C ASN A 242 -15.51 -16.51 -11.24
N LEU A 243 -14.92 -15.57 -11.99
CA LEU A 243 -14.75 -14.21 -11.49
C LEU A 243 -16.11 -13.50 -11.49
N VAL A 244 -16.37 -12.70 -10.44
CA VAL A 244 -17.57 -11.84 -10.38
C VAL A 244 -17.32 -10.53 -11.14
N MET A 245 -16.08 -10.04 -11.14
CA MET A 245 -15.54 -9.03 -12.05
C MET A 245 -14.09 -9.39 -12.41
N THR A 246 -13.71 -9.29 -13.69
CA THR A 246 -12.31 -9.42 -14.15
C THR A 246 -11.44 -8.29 -13.60
N GLY A 247 -10.11 -8.45 -13.64
CA GLY A 247 -9.19 -7.38 -13.24
C GLY A 247 -9.40 -6.11 -14.09
N SER A 248 -9.60 -6.26 -15.40
CA SER A 248 -9.84 -5.12 -16.31
C SER A 248 -11.13 -4.34 -15.98
N GLU A 249 -12.19 -5.02 -15.53
CA GLU A 249 -13.44 -4.38 -15.08
C GLU A 249 -13.24 -3.69 -13.73
N GLN A 250 -12.46 -4.28 -12.82
CA GLN A 250 -12.08 -3.66 -11.54
C GLN A 250 -11.22 -2.40 -11.76
N GLU A 251 -10.26 -2.42 -12.68
CA GLU A 251 -9.46 -1.24 -13.05
C GLU A 251 -10.31 -0.13 -13.67
N ALA A 252 -11.31 -0.48 -14.50
CA ALA A 252 -12.22 0.47 -15.14
C ALA A 252 -13.07 1.25 -14.13
N ILE A 253 -13.36 0.67 -12.96
CA ILE A 253 -14.05 1.34 -11.83
C ILE A 253 -13.08 1.94 -10.80
N GLY A 254 -11.77 1.94 -11.09
CA GLY A 254 -10.74 2.59 -10.28
C GLY A 254 -10.11 1.75 -9.17
N ILE A 255 -10.42 0.44 -9.09
CA ILE A 255 -9.72 -0.49 -8.20
C ILE A 255 -8.36 -0.81 -8.82
N ARG A 256 -7.26 -0.52 -8.11
CA ARG A 256 -5.90 -0.79 -8.59
C ARG A 256 -5.06 -1.43 -7.49
N VAL A 257 -4.09 -2.23 -7.91
CA VAL A 257 -3.10 -2.90 -7.06
C VAL A 257 -1.73 -2.30 -7.37
N PHE A 258 -0.97 -2.02 -6.32
CA PHE A 258 0.41 -1.53 -6.40
C PHE A 258 1.21 -2.22 -5.30
N ASP A 259 2.38 -2.74 -5.67
CA ASP A 259 3.31 -3.46 -4.80
C ASP A 259 4.73 -2.90 -4.92
#